data_AF-A0A935HI33-F1
#
_entry.id   AF-A0A935HI33-F1
#
_cell.length_a   1.000
_cell.length_b   1.000
_cell.length_c   1.000
_cell.angle_alpha   90.00
_cell.angle_beta   90.00
_cell.angle_gamma   90.00
#
_symmetry.space_group_name_H-M   'P 1'
#
loop_
_entity.id
_entity.type
_entity.pdbx_description
1 polymer ?
#
loop_
_entity_poly.entity_id
_entity_poly.type
_entity_poly.pdbx_seq_one_letter_code
_entity_poly.pdbx_strand_id
1 'polypeptide(L)'
;MDVYSACFVQAFSVKRVDFDDYGPLTPYYFLASYFFLTDHSLNTLLPQLPVGFNKEAPSIWLAGTFFLVLTPLLTGFYYSQSLSNRMLIHARKAWTLFLIFILVSIIIVFFNPTAGYENWIMVLLPVAAFHGFGYLNSDVNIYPKISFWLSVAFIIFSQVYMNIR
;
A
#
# COMPACT_ATOMS: atom_id res chain seq x y z
N MET A 1 -18.27 -36.66 17.37
CA MET A 1 -19.45 -35.77 17.49
C MET A 1 -19.60 -35.40 18.95
N ASP A 2 -20.14 -34.23 19.30
CA ASP A 2 -20.65 -33.85 20.66
C ASP A 2 -19.94 -32.76 21.47
N VAL A 3 -19.00 -31.98 20.90
CA VAL A 3 -18.60 -30.68 21.53
C VAL A 3 -18.65 -29.52 20.53
N TYR A 4 -18.36 -29.78 19.25
CA TYR A 4 -18.25 -28.73 18.24
C TYR A 4 -19.60 -28.32 17.61
N SER A 5 -20.62 -29.18 17.65
CA SER A 5 -21.96 -28.85 17.11
C SER A 5 -22.73 -27.82 17.96
N ALA A 6 -22.41 -27.71 19.25
CA ALA A 6 -23.01 -26.69 20.13
C ALA A 6 -22.51 -25.27 19.81
N CYS A 7 -21.27 -25.15 19.32
CA CYS A 7 -20.70 -23.86 18.90
C CYS A 7 -21.37 -23.31 17.63
N PHE A 8 -21.90 -24.20 16.77
CA PHE A 8 -22.49 -23.83 15.48
C PHE A 8 -23.87 -23.16 15.60
N VAL A 9 -24.64 -23.48 16.65
CA VAL A 9 -26.03 -22.98 16.81
C VAL A 9 -26.10 -21.71 17.68
N GLN A 10 -25.15 -21.50 18.58
CA GLN A 10 -25.18 -20.37 19.51
C GLN A 10 -24.70 -19.03 18.92
N ALA A 11 -24.24 -19.01 17.66
CA ALA A 11 -23.80 -17.81 16.96
C ALA A 11 -24.93 -17.01 16.27
N PHE A 12 -26.16 -17.56 16.20
CA PHE A 12 -27.25 -16.93 15.42
C PHE A 12 -28.11 -15.91 16.21
N SER A 13 -27.85 -15.70 17.50
CA SER A 13 -28.56 -14.71 18.31
C SER A 13 -27.60 -13.69 18.89
N VAL A 14 -27.04 -12.82 18.04
CA VAL A 14 -26.44 -11.58 18.50
C VAL A 14 -27.06 -10.41 17.74
N LYS A 15 -27.95 -9.74 18.47
CA LYS A 15 -28.48 -8.42 18.18
C LYS A 15 -27.32 -7.48 17.82
N ARG A 16 -27.42 -6.85 16.64
CA ARG A 16 -26.77 -5.56 16.30
C ARG A 16 -25.33 -5.45 16.80
N VAL A 17 -24.45 -6.30 16.27
CA VAL A 17 -23.00 -6.10 16.36
C VAL A 17 -22.62 -5.17 15.22
N ASP A 18 -21.96 -4.07 15.54
CA ASP A 18 -21.51 -3.08 14.58
C ASP A 18 -20.64 -3.77 13.51
N PHE A 19 -21.12 -3.70 12.26
CA PHE A 19 -20.65 -4.48 11.11
C PHE A 19 -19.19 -4.16 10.70
N ASP A 20 -18.61 -3.09 11.26
CA ASP A 20 -17.33 -2.51 10.83
C ASP A 20 -16.11 -3.37 11.26
N ASP A 21 -16.18 -4.09 12.37
CA ASP A 21 -15.02 -4.84 12.89
C ASP A 21 -14.95 -6.30 12.41
N TYR A 22 -16.10 -6.91 12.07
CA TYR A 22 -16.20 -8.32 11.67
C TYR A 22 -16.47 -8.50 10.17
N GLY A 23 -16.79 -7.42 9.46
CA GLY A 23 -16.97 -7.42 8.00
C GLY A 23 -15.83 -8.13 7.24
N PRO A 24 -14.54 -7.87 7.55
CA PRO A 24 -13.42 -8.53 6.87
C PRO A 24 -13.32 -10.03 7.14
N LEU A 25 -13.83 -10.52 8.29
CA LEU A 25 -13.76 -11.93 8.69
C LEU A 25 -14.89 -12.79 8.08
N THR A 26 -15.98 -12.14 7.69
CA THR A 26 -17.16 -12.78 7.10
C THR A 26 -16.86 -13.65 5.87
N PRO A 27 -16.10 -13.21 4.85
CA PRO A 27 -15.76 -14.07 3.71
C PRO A 27 -14.89 -15.27 4.11
N TYR A 28 -13.98 -15.11 5.08
CA TYR A 28 -13.13 -16.21 5.55
C TYR A 28 -13.93 -17.28 6.31
N TYR A 29 -14.98 -16.89 7.04
CA TYR A 29 -15.87 -17.83 7.72
C TYR A 29 -16.63 -18.74 6.73
N PHE A 30 -17.20 -18.15 5.67
CA PHE A 30 -17.90 -18.92 4.63
C PHE A 30 -16.93 -19.80 3.84
N LEU A 31 -15.73 -19.31 3.55
CA LEU A 31 -14.69 -20.09 2.87
C LEU A 31 -14.22 -21.27 3.71
N ALA A 32 -13.96 -21.07 5.01
CA ALA A 32 -13.57 -22.16 5.92
C ALA A 32 -14.67 -23.23 6.03
N SER A 33 -15.93 -22.81 6.07
CA SER A 33 -17.08 -23.73 6.07
C SER A 33 -17.17 -24.55 4.78
N TYR A 34 -16.92 -23.94 3.61
CA TYR A 34 -16.88 -24.64 2.33
C TYR A 34 -15.75 -25.68 2.27
N PHE A 35 -14.55 -25.32 2.73
CA PHE A 35 -13.39 -26.23 2.77
C PHE A 35 -13.60 -27.39 3.73
N PHE A 36 -14.24 -27.15 4.89
CA PHE A 36 -14.65 -28.19 5.83
C PHE A 36 -15.66 -29.18 5.23
N LEU A 37 -16.60 -28.70 4.42
CA LEU A 37 -17.61 -29.54 3.77
C LEU A 37 -17.08 -30.31 2.55
N THR A 38 -15.95 -29.88 1.97
CA THR A 38 -15.36 -30.48 0.76
C THR A 38 -14.10 -31.30 1.05
N ASP A 39 -13.76 -31.52 2.32
CA ASP A 39 -12.53 -32.22 2.77
C ASP A 39 -11.22 -31.63 2.18
N HIS A 40 -11.24 -30.36 1.77
CA HIS A 40 -10.05 -29.66 1.30
C HIS A 40 -9.20 -29.19 2.49
N SER A 41 -7.87 -29.36 2.39
CA SER A 41 -6.96 -28.97 3.46
C SER A 41 -6.97 -27.45 3.72
N LEU A 42 -7.14 -27.05 4.98
CA LEU A 42 -7.11 -25.64 5.42
C LEU A 42 -5.77 -24.94 5.15
N ASN A 43 -4.71 -25.71 4.89
CA ASN A 43 -3.39 -25.20 4.51
C ASN A 43 -3.38 -24.45 3.16
N THR A 44 -4.43 -24.59 2.35
CA THR A 44 -4.62 -23.83 1.11
C THR A 44 -5.30 -22.48 1.32
N LEU A 45 -5.90 -22.28 2.50
CA LEU A 45 -6.64 -21.07 2.86
C LEU A 45 -5.70 -19.95 3.33
N LEU A 46 -4.55 -20.33 3.88
CA LEU A 46 -3.44 -19.43 4.19
C LEU A 46 -2.53 -19.35 2.96
N PRO A 47 -2.36 -18.18 2.33
CA PRO A 47 -1.34 -18.03 1.31
C PRO A 47 0.01 -18.35 1.96
N GLN A 48 0.81 -19.19 1.30
CA GLN A 48 2.22 -19.29 1.66
C GLN A 48 2.79 -17.88 1.46
N LEU A 49 3.30 -17.27 2.54
CA LEU A 49 3.92 -15.95 2.52
C LEU A 49 5.43 -16.16 2.37
N PRO A 50 5.97 -16.34 1.15
CA PRO A 50 7.41 -16.41 0.98
C PRO A 50 7.98 -15.06 1.39
N VAL A 51 8.68 -15.03 2.53
CA VAL A 51 9.47 -13.87 2.92
C VAL A 51 10.78 -13.95 2.16
N GLY A 52 10.97 -13.06 1.20
CA GLY A 52 12.11 -13.07 0.30
C GLY A 52 12.55 -11.65 -0.03
N PHE A 53 13.85 -11.42 0.06
CA PHE A 53 14.48 -10.22 -0.50
C PHE A 53 15.11 -10.60 -1.83
N ASN A 54 14.87 -9.81 -2.88
CA ASN A 54 15.67 -9.92 -4.09
C ASN A 54 17.13 -9.62 -3.72
N LYS A 55 18.03 -10.60 -3.90
CA LYS A 55 19.45 -10.54 -3.52
C LYS A 55 20.32 -9.73 -4.50
N GLU A 56 19.70 -9.14 -5.51
CA GLU A 56 20.35 -8.29 -6.50
C GLU A 56 20.95 -7.05 -5.82
N ALA A 57 22.21 -6.74 -6.13
CA ALA A 57 22.87 -5.56 -5.57
C ALA A 57 22.11 -4.28 -6.00
N PRO A 58 21.88 -3.33 -5.08
CA PRO A 58 21.16 -2.11 -5.41
C PRO A 58 21.94 -1.32 -6.47
N SER A 59 21.34 -1.21 -7.65
CA SER A 59 21.89 -0.44 -8.77
C SER A 59 21.92 1.05 -8.43
N ILE A 60 22.94 1.76 -8.91
CA ILE A 60 23.02 3.23 -8.80
C ILE A 60 21.76 3.92 -9.36
N TRP A 61 21.15 3.32 -10.40
CA TRP A 61 19.91 3.79 -11.01
C TRP A 61 18.72 3.68 -10.06
N LEU A 62 18.67 2.62 -9.26
CA LEU A 62 17.60 2.41 -8.28
C LEU A 62 17.66 3.48 -7.18
N ALA A 63 18.86 3.82 -6.71
CA ALA A 63 19.05 4.91 -5.74
C ALA A 63 18.58 6.26 -6.29
N GLY A 64 18.89 6.55 -7.56
CA GLY A 64 18.39 7.75 -8.26
C GLY A 64 16.86 7.80 -8.30
N THR A 65 16.21 6.70 -8.68
CA THR A 65 14.74 6.62 -8.66
C THR A 65 14.16 6.89 -7.28
N PHE A 66 14.70 6.25 -6.23
CA PHE A 66 14.22 6.48 -4.87
C PHE A 66 14.37 7.94 -4.43
N PHE A 67 15.50 8.57 -4.77
CA PHE A 67 15.70 9.99 -4.45
C PHE A 67 14.65 10.89 -5.12
N LEU A 68 14.34 10.65 -6.39
CA LEU A 68 13.35 11.43 -7.15
C LEU A 68 11.90 11.16 -6.73
N VAL A 69 11.61 10.01 -6.15
CA VAL A 69 10.29 9.73 -5.58
C VAL A 69 10.16 10.30 -4.17
N LEU A 70 11.22 10.16 -3.34
CA LEU A 70 11.22 10.58 -1.94
C LEU A 70 11.17 12.10 -1.80
N THR A 71 11.89 12.84 -2.63
CA THR A 71 11.95 14.31 -2.53
C THR A 71 10.55 14.96 -2.63
N PRO A 72 9.75 14.72 -3.69
CA PRO A 72 8.37 15.21 -3.76
C PRO A 72 7.42 14.59 -2.73
N LEU A 73 7.64 13.34 -2.33
CA LEU A 73 6.86 12.72 -1.25
C LEU A 73 7.04 13.48 0.07
N LEU A 74 8.28 13.78 0.44
CA LEU A 74 8.60 14.52 1.66
C LEU A 74 8.06 15.94 1.62
N THR A 75 8.12 16.62 0.47
CA THR A 75 7.49 17.94 0.35
C THR A 75 5.97 17.88 0.49
N GLY A 76 5.32 16.90 -0.13
CA GLY A 76 3.88 16.67 0.03
C GLY A 76 3.49 16.40 1.47
N PHE A 77 4.27 15.54 2.13
CA PHE A 77 4.10 15.24 3.54
C PHE A 77 4.25 16.51 4.39
N TYR A 78 5.33 17.28 4.20
CA TYR A 78 5.56 18.54 4.92
C TYR A 78 4.37 19.50 4.80
N TYR A 79 3.89 19.75 3.57
CA TYR A 79 2.75 20.64 3.35
C TYR A 79 1.46 20.10 3.93
N SER A 80 1.23 18.78 3.89
CA SER A 80 0.03 18.18 4.50
C SER A 80 -0.03 18.43 6.01
N GLN A 81 1.13 18.46 6.68
CA GLN A 81 1.21 18.75 8.11
C GLN A 81 1.13 20.25 8.40
N SER A 82 1.84 21.09 7.65
CA SER A 82 1.86 22.54 7.90
C SER A 82 0.50 23.21 7.64
N LEU A 83 -0.25 22.72 6.65
CA LEU A 83 -1.59 23.20 6.32
C LEU A 83 -2.70 22.51 7.12
N SER A 84 -2.37 21.57 8.02
CA SER A 84 -3.33 20.76 8.77
C SER A 84 -4.36 21.56 9.55
N ASN A 85 -3.97 22.71 10.11
CA ASN A 85 -4.86 23.60 10.86
C ASN A 85 -5.87 24.35 9.97
N ARG A 86 -5.62 24.44 8.67
CA ARG A 86 -6.47 25.14 7.70
C ARG A 86 -7.38 24.20 6.91
N MET A 87 -7.21 22.89 7.08
CA MET A 87 -7.97 21.86 6.39
C MET A 87 -9.21 21.43 7.18
N LEU A 88 -10.24 20.96 6.46
CA LEU A 88 -11.39 20.29 7.05
C LEU A 88 -10.96 19.01 7.79
N ILE A 89 -11.71 18.64 8.84
CA ILE A 89 -11.42 17.45 9.65
C ILE A 89 -11.37 16.17 8.78
N HIS A 90 -12.26 16.06 7.80
CA HIS A 90 -12.27 14.94 6.85
C HIS A 90 -11.00 14.87 6.00
N ALA A 91 -10.51 16.02 5.52
CA ALA A 91 -9.27 16.08 4.76
C ALA A 91 -8.04 15.73 5.63
N ARG A 92 -7.99 16.21 6.88
CA ARG A 92 -6.92 15.84 7.83
C ARG A 92 -6.88 14.34 8.09
N LYS A 93 -8.05 13.72 8.32
CA LYS A 93 -8.16 12.26 8.49
C LYS A 93 -7.74 11.50 7.23
N ALA A 94 -8.07 11.99 6.04
CA ALA A 94 -7.68 11.38 4.77
C ALA A 94 -6.15 11.33 4.58
N TRP A 95 -5.42 12.37 4.99
CA TRP A 95 -3.94 12.35 4.94
C TRP A 95 -3.35 11.27 5.85
N THR A 96 -3.90 11.10 7.06
CA THR A 96 -3.50 10.00 7.94
C THR A 96 -3.81 8.64 7.33
N LEU A 97 -4.95 8.49 6.65
CA LEU A 97 -5.30 7.26 5.94
C LEU A 97 -4.32 6.97 4.81
N PHE A 98 -3.88 7.97 4.03
CA PHE A 98 -2.86 7.75 3.00
C PHE A 98 -1.50 7.34 3.58
N LEU A 99 -1.11 7.83 4.76
CA LEU A 99 0.11 7.38 5.43
C LEU A 99 0.00 5.92 5.88
N ILE A 100 -1.13 5.54 6.46
CA ILE A 100 -1.41 4.14 6.81
C ILE A 100 -1.40 3.28 5.54
N PHE A 101 -1.98 3.77 4.44
CA PHE A 101 -1.98 3.08 3.16
C PHE A 101 -0.57 2.82 2.66
N ILE A 102 0.34 3.81 2.73
CA ILE A 102 1.76 3.62 2.36
C ILE A 102 2.39 2.53 3.24
N LEU A 103 2.20 2.59 4.55
CA LEU A 103 2.77 1.60 5.48
C LEU A 103 2.27 0.18 5.17
N VAL A 104 0.96 0.01 5.02
CA VAL A 104 0.35 -1.28 4.69
C VAL A 104 0.80 -1.78 3.31
N SER A 105 0.88 -0.90 2.32
CA SER A 105 1.34 -1.28 0.97
C SER A 105 2.80 -1.73 0.97
N ILE A 106 3.67 -1.06 1.73
CA ILE A 106 5.06 -1.46 1.91
C ILE A 106 5.12 -2.85 2.57
N ILE A 107 4.33 -3.09 3.61
CA ILE A 107 4.23 -4.41 4.25
C ILE A 107 3.81 -5.48 3.22
N ILE A 108 2.77 -5.23 2.42
CA ILE A 108 2.30 -6.16 1.39
C ILE A 108 3.41 -6.49 0.38
N VAL A 109 4.14 -5.47 -0.10
CA VAL A 109 5.26 -5.65 -1.02
C VAL A 109 6.35 -6.55 -0.43
N PHE A 110 6.63 -6.44 0.86
CA PHE A 110 7.62 -7.29 1.53
C PHE A 110 7.18 -8.74 1.72
N PHE A 111 5.90 -8.97 1.98
CA PHE A 111 5.34 -10.33 2.18
C PHE A 111 4.94 -11.03 0.88
N ASN A 112 4.90 -10.30 -0.24
CA ASN A 112 4.66 -10.84 -1.57
C ASN A 112 5.78 -10.39 -2.52
N PRO A 113 7.00 -10.92 -2.36
CA PRO A 113 8.10 -10.63 -3.27
C PRO A 113 7.84 -11.35 -4.60
N THR A 114 7.36 -10.62 -5.60
CA THR A 114 7.43 -11.08 -6.99
C THR A 114 8.82 -10.79 -7.56
N ALA A 115 9.18 -11.47 -8.66
CA ALA A 115 10.44 -11.19 -9.35
C ALA A 115 10.50 -9.74 -9.90
N GLY A 116 9.35 -9.08 -10.05
CA GLY A 116 9.21 -7.72 -10.58
C GLY A 116 8.78 -6.68 -9.54
N TYR A 117 8.46 -5.48 -10.03
CA TYR A 117 7.99 -4.35 -9.21
C TYR A 117 6.47 -4.18 -9.22
N GLU A 118 5.72 -5.22 -9.59
CA GLU A 118 4.26 -5.16 -9.78
C GLU A 118 3.53 -4.72 -8.51
N ASN A 119 3.88 -5.30 -7.35
CA ASN A 119 3.24 -4.98 -6.08
C ASN A 119 3.57 -3.55 -5.60
N TRP A 120 4.65 -2.93 -6.10
CA TRP A 120 5.00 -1.55 -5.76
C TRP A 120 3.99 -0.53 -6.32
N ILE A 121 3.14 -0.92 -7.28
CA ILE A 121 2.07 -0.07 -7.80
C ILE A 121 1.09 0.37 -6.72
N MET A 122 0.91 -0.43 -5.67
CA MET A 122 0.04 -0.10 -4.54
C MET A 122 0.55 1.15 -3.81
N VAL A 123 1.87 1.26 -3.64
CA VAL A 123 2.50 2.41 -2.98
C VAL A 123 2.35 3.69 -3.82
N LEU A 124 2.26 3.57 -5.16
CA LEU A 124 2.23 4.74 -6.05
C LEU A 124 1.00 5.62 -5.84
N LEU A 125 -0.16 5.05 -5.51
CA LEU A 125 -1.41 5.81 -5.36
C LEU A 125 -1.32 6.90 -4.28
N PRO A 126 -1.04 6.58 -3.00
CA PRO A 126 -0.89 7.61 -1.97
C PRO A 126 0.34 8.50 -2.20
N VAL A 127 1.42 7.96 -2.78
CA VAL A 127 2.62 8.76 -3.10
C VAL A 127 2.29 9.84 -4.13
N ALA A 128 1.54 9.52 -5.17
CA ALA A 128 1.09 10.48 -6.18
C ALA A 128 0.19 11.57 -5.57
N ALA A 129 -0.68 11.21 -4.61
CA ALA A 129 -1.51 12.18 -3.89
C ALA A 129 -0.65 13.17 -3.09
N PHE A 130 0.38 12.70 -2.38
CA PHE A 130 1.32 13.57 -1.69
C PHE A 130 2.15 14.43 -2.66
N HIS A 131 2.66 13.86 -3.76
CA HIS A 131 3.38 14.62 -4.78
C HIS A 131 2.54 15.79 -5.31
N GLY A 132 1.31 15.49 -5.74
CA GLY A 132 0.39 16.50 -6.26
C GLY A 132 0.09 17.59 -5.23
N PHE A 133 -0.17 17.21 -3.97
CA PHE A 133 -0.42 18.18 -2.91
C PHE A 133 0.80 19.06 -2.61
N GLY A 134 1.99 18.48 -2.59
CA GLY A 134 3.24 19.22 -2.39
C GLY A 134 3.53 20.17 -3.54
N TYR A 135 3.25 19.78 -4.78
CA TYR A 135 3.41 20.64 -5.95
C TYR A 135 2.43 21.81 -5.96
N LEU A 136 1.17 21.57 -5.60
CA LEU A 136 0.14 22.60 -5.57
C LEU A 136 0.37 23.66 -4.49
N ASN A 137 0.90 23.25 -3.33
CA ASN A 137 1.07 24.12 -2.17
C ASN A 137 2.51 24.61 -1.99
N SER A 138 3.40 24.34 -2.95
CA SER A 138 4.78 24.80 -2.88
C SER A 138 4.86 26.32 -2.91
N ASP A 139 5.55 26.91 -1.93
CA ASP A 139 5.85 28.34 -1.92
C ASP A 139 6.80 28.74 -3.07
N VAL A 140 7.56 27.75 -3.58
CA VAL A 140 8.55 27.93 -4.64
C VAL A 140 7.97 27.47 -5.97
N ASN A 141 7.43 28.41 -6.75
CA ASN A 141 6.77 28.13 -8.04
C ASN A 141 7.62 27.35 -9.07
N ILE A 142 8.95 27.37 -8.94
CA ILE A 142 9.84 26.63 -9.85
C ILE A 142 10.05 25.17 -9.43
N TYR A 143 9.81 24.84 -8.15
CA TYR A 143 10.05 23.51 -7.60
C TYR A 143 9.26 22.41 -8.33
N PRO A 144 7.93 22.52 -8.54
CA PRO A 144 7.17 21.49 -9.25
C PRO A 144 7.66 21.26 -10.68
N LYS A 145 8.06 22.35 -11.36
CA LYS A 145 8.55 22.29 -12.75
C LYS A 145 9.88 21.55 -12.83
N ILE A 146 10.83 21.88 -11.95
CA ILE A 146 12.13 21.21 -11.91
C ILE A 146 11.95 19.74 -11.53
N SER A 147 11.19 19.45 -10.46
CA SER A 147 10.96 18.07 -9.99
C SER A 147 10.37 17.19 -11.09
N PHE A 148 9.37 17.70 -11.82
CA PHE A 148 8.74 16.99 -12.93
C PHE A 148 9.73 16.73 -14.08
N TRP A 149 10.36 17.78 -14.62
CA TRP A 149 11.23 17.64 -15.78
C TRP A 149 12.49 16.82 -15.46
N LEU A 150 13.01 16.93 -14.25
CA LEU A 150 14.15 16.14 -13.80
C LEU A 150 13.79 14.66 -13.69
N SER A 151 12.58 14.33 -13.22
CA SER A 151 12.07 12.95 -13.21
C SER A 151 11.92 12.39 -14.62
N VAL A 152 11.33 13.17 -15.55
CA VAL A 152 11.19 12.77 -16.96
C VAL A 152 12.56 12.54 -17.61
N ALA A 153 13.50 13.48 -17.45
CA ALA A 153 14.84 13.37 -17.99
C ALA A 153 15.58 12.14 -17.46
N PHE A 154 15.47 11.86 -16.15
CA PHE A 154 16.06 10.69 -15.52
C PHE A 154 15.51 9.38 -16.07
N ILE A 155 14.18 9.28 -16.23
CA ILE A 155 13.53 8.08 -16.80
C ILE A 155 14.04 7.83 -18.22
N ILE A 156 13.98 8.84 -19.09
CA ILE A 156 14.45 8.71 -20.49
C ILE A 156 15.92 8.30 -20.52
N PHE A 157 16.77 8.97 -19.74
CA PHE A 157 18.20 8.67 -19.69
C PHE A 157 18.47 7.24 -19.20
N SER A 158 17.79 6.80 -18.14
CA SER A 158 17.92 5.44 -17.61
C SER A 158 17.50 4.37 -18.62
N GLN A 159 16.41 4.61 -19.38
CA GLN A 159 15.93 3.70 -20.40
C GLN A 159 16.88 3.60 -21.59
N VAL A 160 17.37 4.75 -22.10
CA VAL A 160 18.33 4.78 -23.21
C VAL A 160 19.65 4.10 -22.81
N TYR A 161 20.17 4.39 -21.62
CA TYR A 161 21.39 3.78 -21.12
C TYR A 161 21.24 2.25 -20.99
N MET A 162 20.13 1.77 -20.46
CA MET A 162 19.85 0.33 -20.33
C MET A 162 19.63 -0.35 -21.67
N ASN A 163 19.11 0.34 -22.69
CA ASN A 163 18.90 -0.23 -24.03
C ASN A 163 20.21 -0.40 -24.83
N ILE A 164 21.23 0.40 -24.53
CA ILE A 164 22.52 0.36 -25.26
C ILE A 164 23.46 -0.73 -24.72
N ARG A 165 23.23 -1.21 -23.49
CA ARG A 165 24.06 -2.21 -22.81
C ARG A 165 23.46 -3.61 -22.89
#